data_AF-A0A257UP50-F1
#
_entry.id   AF-A0A257UP50-F1
#
_cell.length_a   1.000
_cell.length_b   1.000
_cell.length_c   1.000
_cell.angle_alpha   90.00
_cell.angle_beta   90.00
_cell.angle_gamma   90.00
#
_symmetry.space_group_name_H-M   'P 1'
#
loop_
_entity.id
_entity.type
_entity.pdbx_description
1 polymer ?
#
loop_
_entity_poly.entity_id
_entity_poly.type
_entity_poly.pdbx_seq_one_letter_code
_entity_poly.pdbx_strand_id
1 'polypeptide(L)' 'MITFEGVEGCGKSTQLLLLARHLQQRGIAFVTTREPGGTPLGERVRELLLDPRLVPVPAAELFLFEAARAQLVA' A
#
# COMPACT_ATOMS: atom_id res chain seq x y z
N MET A 1 8.00 6.49 10.37
CA MET A 1 7.36 5.79 9.26
C MET A 1 8.33 5.77 8.10
N ILE A 2 8.52 4.62 7.44
CA ILE A 2 9.38 4.48 6.26
C ILE A 2 8.46 4.10 5.10
N THR A 3 8.51 4.85 4.01
CA THR A 3 7.73 4.59 2.80
C THR A 3 8.67 4.33 1.63
N PHE A 4 8.36 3.29 0.85
CA PHE A 4 9.10 2.96 -0.36
C PHE A 4 8.30 3.46 -1.58
N GLU A 5 8.79 4.52 -2.23
CA GLU A 5 8.16 5.15 -3.40
C GLU A 5 8.92 4.88 -4.69
N GLY A 6 8.21 4.93 -5.82
CA GLY A 6 8.80 4.77 -7.15
C GLY A 6 7.86 4.13 -8.16
N VAL A 7 8.30 4.06 -9.42
CA VAL A 7 7.51 3.51 -10.54
C VAL A 7 7.24 2.01 -10.38
N GLU A 8 6.23 1.50 -11.09
CA GLU A 8 5.94 0.08 -11.12
C GLU A 8 7.17 -0.73 -11.58
N GLY A 9 7.40 -1.89 -10.96
CA GLY A 9 8.55 -2.73 -11.27
C GLY A 9 9.92 -2.29 -10.73
N CYS A 10 10.05 -1.12 -10.07
CA CYS A 10 11.36 -0.65 -9.58
C CYS A 10 11.93 -1.39 -8.33
N GLY A 11 11.25 -2.43 -7.84
CA GLY A 11 11.74 -3.27 -6.74
C GLY A 11 11.33 -2.86 -5.32
N LYS A 12 10.33 -1.97 -5.16
CA LYS A 12 9.82 -1.52 -3.85
C LYS A 12 9.49 -2.67 -2.90
N SER A 13 8.75 -3.68 -3.39
CA SER A 13 8.36 -4.85 -2.59
C SER A 13 9.58 -5.66 -2.12
N THR A 14 10.59 -5.79 -2.98
CA THR A 14 11.86 -6.46 -2.62
C THR A 14 12.57 -5.70 -1.51
N GLN A 15 12.70 -4.38 -1.63
CA GLN A 15 13.35 -3.55 -0.61
C GLN A 15 12.60 -3.56 0.73
N LEU A 16 11.27 -3.54 0.71
CA LEU A 16 10.44 -3.69 1.90
C LEU A 16 10.71 -5.02 2.61
N LEU A 17 10.74 -6.13 1.87
CA LEU A 17 11.01 -7.46 2.44
C LEU A 17 12.43 -7.57 3.01
N LEU A 18 13.43 -6.99 2.34
CA LEU A 18 14.80 -6.96 2.82
C LEU A 18 14.93 -6.16 4.13
N LEU A 19 14.29 -4.99 4.20
CA LEU A 19 14.27 -4.18 5.42
C LEU A 19 13.52 -4.89 6.56
N ALA A 20 12.35 -5.46 6.28
CA ALA A 20 11.58 -6.21 7.27
C ALA A 20 12.40 -7.36 7.87
N ARG A 21 13.09 -8.14 7.02
CA ARG A 21 13.99 -9.21 7.47
C ARG A 21 15.14 -8.68 8.35
N HIS A 22 15.73 -7.56 7.95
CA HIS A 22 16.82 -6.93 8.71
C HIS A 22 16.37 -6.46 10.09
N LEU A 23 15.18 -5.85 10.18
CA LEU A 23 14.59 -5.42 11.45
C LEU A 23 14.22 -6.61 12.35
N GLN A 24 13.66 -7.67 11.75
CA GLN A 24 13.33 -8.90 12.45
C GLN A 24 14.58 -9.56 13.07
N GLN A 25 15.68 -9.64 12.33
CA GLN A 25 16.96 -10.20 12.81
C GLN A 25 17.54 -9.42 14.00
N ARG A 26 17.18 -8.15 14.14
CA ARG A 26 17.61 -7.27 15.24
C ARG A 26 16.62 -7.24 16.41
N GLY A 27 15.52 -8.01 16.34
CA GLY A 27 14.48 -7.99 17.37
C GLY A 27 13.73 -6.66 17.45
N ILE A 28 13.76 -5.85 16.40
CA ILE A 28 13.06 -4.56 16.36
C ILE A 28 11.62 -4.83 15.94
N ALA A 29 10.65 -4.38 16.74
CA ALA A 29 9.23 -4.49 16.41
C ALA A 29 8.86 -3.58 15.22
N PHE A 30 8.12 -4.11 14.26
CA PHE A 30 7.63 -3.35 13.11
C PHE A 30 6.31 -3.95 12.60
N VAL A 31 5.60 -3.16 11.79
CA VAL A 31 4.45 -3.60 10.99
C VAL A 31 4.71 -3.18 9.55
N THR A 32 4.36 -4.05 8.59
CA THR A 32 4.41 -3.72 7.16
C THR A 32 3.01 -3.52 6.64
N THR A 33 2.84 -2.52 5.78
CA THR A 33 1.58 -2.24 5.09
C THR A 33 1.87 -1.77 3.65
N ARG A 34 0.83 -1.65 2.83
CA ARG A 34 0.85 -1.21 1.44
C ARG A 34 -0.36 -0.33 1.18
N GLU A 35 -0.18 0.75 0.40
CA GLU A 35 -1.27 1.63 -0.04
C GLU A 35 -1.45 1.56 -1.56
N PRO A 36 -2.70 1.48 -2.08
CA PRO A 36 -3.92 1.13 -1.34
C PRO A 36 -3.87 -0.35 -0.91
N GLY A 37 -4.35 -0.65 0.29
CA GLY A 37 -4.27 -1.98 0.92
C GLY A 37 -4.08 -1.92 2.43
N GLY A 38 -3.73 -3.07 3.03
CA GLY A 38 -3.37 -3.18 4.45
C GLY A 38 -4.55 -3.23 5.43
N THR A 39 -5.79 -3.03 4.95
CA THR A 39 -7.04 -3.23 5.70
C THR A 39 -8.08 -3.91 4.82
N PRO A 40 -9.14 -4.54 5.37
CA PRO A 40 -10.20 -5.13 4.56
C PRO A 40 -10.82 -4.15 3.56
N LEU A 41 -11.06 -2.89 3.96
CA LEU A 41 -11.55 -1.85 3.05
C LEU A 41 -10.48 -1.47 2.02
N GLY A 42 -9.23 -1.27 2.45
CA GLY A 42 -8.13 -0.88 1.59
C GLY A 42 -7.84 -1.91 0.50
N GLU A 43 -7.96 -3.22 0.81
CA GLU A 43 -7.84 -4.29 -0.19
C GLU A 43 -9.00 -4.25 -1.20
N ARG A 44 -10.23 -3.97 -0.78
CA ARG A 44 -11.37 -3.78 -1.72
C ARG A 44 -11.18 -2.57 -2.63
N VAL A 45 -10.71 -1.45 -2.07
CA VAL A 45 -10.37 -0.28 -2.88
C VAL A 45 -9.28 -0.61 -3.90
N ARG A 46 -8.25 -1.34 -3.48
CA ARG A 46 -7.18 -1.78 -4.38
C ARG A 46 -7.72 -2.65 -5.51
N GLU A 47 -8.62 -3.61 -5.22
CA GLU A 47 -9.26 -4.44 -6.24
C GLU A 47 -9.98 -3.57 -7.29
N LEU A 48 -10.73 -2.55 -6.86
CA LEU A 48 -11.42 -1.63 -7.76
C LEU A 48 -10.46 -0.82 -8.64
N LEU A 49 -9.35 -0.34 -8.08
CA LEU A 49 -8.35 0.46 -8.80
C LEU A 49 -7.51 -0.37 -9.78
N LEU A 50 -7.37 -1.68 -9.55
CA LEU A 50 -6.65 -2.60 -10.45
C LEU A 50 -7.56 -3.28 -11.49
N ASP A 51 -8.88 -3.13 -11.39
CA ASP A 51 -9.80 -3.72 -12.36
C ASP A 51 -9.77 -2.93 -13.67
N PRO A 52 -9.24 -3.49 -14.78
CA PRO A 52 -9.13 -2.76 -16.05
C PRO A 52 -10.48 -2.42 -16.68
N ARG A 53 -11.58 -2.99 -16.17
CA ARG A 53 -12.95 -2.69 -16.62
C ARG A 53 -13.50 -1.44 -15.95
N LEU A 54 -12.89 -0.96 -14.88
CA LEU A 54 -13.29 0.23 -14.14
C LEU A 54 -12.28 1.35 -14.43
N VAL A 55 -12.77 2.46 -14.98
CA VAL A 55 -11.93 3.63 -15.29
C VAL A 55 -12.55 4.83 -14.57
N PRO A 56 -12.25 5.01 -13.26
CA PRO A 56 -12.74 6.17 -12.53
C PRO A 56 -12.18 7.46 -13.11
N VAL A 57 -12.94 8.56 -13.01
CA VAL A 57 -12.38 9.89 -13.26
C VAL A 57 -11.29 10.20 -12.21
N PRO A 58 -10.29 11.04 -12.50
CA PRO A 58 -9.15 11.27 -11.59
C PRO A 58 -9.53 11.65 -10.16
N ALA A 59 -10.60 12.42 -9.98
CA ALA A 59 -11.10 12.80 -8.66
C ALA A 59 -11.63 11.59 -7.87
N ALA A 60 -12.33 10.66 -8.53
CA ALA A 60 -12.86 9.46 -7.90
C ALA A 60 -11.74 8.49 -7.52
N GLU A 61 -10.73 8.33 -8.38
CA GLU A 61 -9.51 7.56 -8.07
C GLU A 61 -8.81 8.10 -6.83
N LEU A 62 -8.60 9.42 -6.78
CA LEU A 62 -8.00 10.10 -5.63
C LEU A 62 -8.80 9.85 -4.35
N PHE A 63 -10.12 10.03 -4.37
CA PHE A 63 -10.94 9.84 -3.17
C PHE A 63 -11.00 8.38 -2.71
N LEU A 64 -10.96 7.41 -3.63
CA LEU A 64 -10.82 6.00 -3.28
C LEU A 64 -9.50 5.75 -2.55
N PHE A 65 -8.38 6.27 -3.09
CA PHE A 65 -7.08 6.16 -2.46
C PHE A 65 -7.06 6.78 -1.05
N GLU A 66 -7.59 8.00 -0.90
CA GLU A 66 -7.68 8.70 0.38
C GLU A 66 -8.61 7.97 1.38
N ALA A 67 -9.69 7.35 0.93
CA ALA A 67 -10.56 6.53 1.79
C ALA A 67 -9.84 5.28 2.32
N ALA A 68 -9.08 4.58 1.46
CA ALA A 68 -8.26 3.44 1.88
C ALA A 68 -7.18 3.86 2.89
N ARG A 69 -6.53 5.00 2.65
CA ARG A 69 -5.51 5.57 3.52
C ARG A 69 -6.06 5.99 4.87
N ALA A 70 -7.19 6.71 4.89
CA ALA A 70 -7.86 7.12 6.12
C ALA A 70 -8.20 5.90 7.00
N GLN A 71 -8.67 4.81 6.40
CA GLN A 71 -8.95 3.57 7.12
C GLN A 71 -7.70 2.86 7.64
N LEU A 72 -6.56 2.98 6.94
CA LEU A 72 -5.30 2.36 7.35
C LEU A 72 -4.70 3.00 8.62
N VAL A 73 -4.96 4.29 8.83
CA VAL A 73 -4.43 5.06 9.97
C VAL A 73 -5.43 5.27 11.11
N ALA A 74 -6.66 4.76 10.98
CA ALA A 74 -7.71 4.82 11.98
C ALA A 74 -7.46 3.86 13.15
#